data_AF-A0AAT9HJZ3-F1
#
_entry.id   AF-A0AAT9HJZ3-F1
#
_cell.length_a   1.000
_cell.length_b   1.000
_cell.length_c   1.000
_cell.angle_alpha   90.00
_cell.angle_beta   90.00
_cell.angle_gamma   90.00
#
_symmetry.space_group_name_H-M   'P 1'
#
loop_
_entity.id
_entity.type
_entity.pdbx_description
1 polymer ?
#
loop_
_entity_poly.entity_id
_entity_poly.type
_entity_poly.pdbx_seq_one_letter_code
_entity_poly.pdbx_strand_id
1 'polypeptide(L)'
;MRVENRVLPAGPTVADTLANGAFYYGLTRALMEEDRPVWSRMSFSAAEDNLRTAARYGIDARLYWPGMGEVPASELVLRRLLPLAHRGLERSGMDDAWREPLLGVIEQRCVTGRNGAVWQKEMFHHIEGSAHCGRHEALRRMTGQYIDYMHLNAPVHTWPVD
;
A
#
# COMPACT_ATOMS: atom_id res chain seq x y z
N MET A 1 -17.99 -0.85 23.09
CA MET A 1 -17.72 0.02 21.93
C MET A 1 -16.89 -0.75 20.92
N ARG A 2 -17.28 -0.82 19.65
CA ARG A 2 -16.50 -1.44 18.56
C ARG A 2 -16.09 -0.34 17.57
N VAL A 3 -14.86 -0.40 17.06
CA VAL A 3 -14.34 0.51 16.03
C VAL A 3 -14.03 -0.34 14.80
N GLU A 4 -14.62 0.02 13.65
CA GLU A 4 -14.44 -0.70 12.38
C GLU A 4 -13.44 0.05 11.50
N ASN A 5 -12.40 -0.64 11.03
CA ASN A 5 -11.47 -0.09 10.04
C ASN A 5 -11.99 -0.34 8.62
N ARG A 6 -12.24 0.73 7.87
CA ARG A 6 -12.71 0.69 6.47
C ARG A 6 -11.71 1.24 5.46
N VAL A 7 -10.47 1.49 5.89
CA VAL A 7 -9.47 2.16 5.07
C VAL A 7 -8.65 1.16 4.23
N LEU A 8 -8.60 -0.11 4.65
CA LEU A 8 -7.84 -1.13 3.93
C LEU A 8 -8.60 -1.60 2.67
N PRO A 9 -8.06 -1.36 1.45
CA PRO A 9 -8.62 -1.99 0.26
C PRO A 9 -8.30 -3.48 0.28
N ALA A 10 -9.13 -4.27 -0.41
CA ALA A 10 -8.76 -5.64 -0.76
C ALA A 10 -7.44 -5.61 -1.56
N GLY A 11 -6.47 -6.44 -1.17
CA GLY A 11 -5.25 -6.62 -1.96
C GLY A 11 -5.55 -7.42 -3.23
N PRO A 12 -4.74 -7.28 -4.31
CA PRO A 12 -4.88 -8.11 -5.49
C PRO A 12 -4.75 -9.61 -5.24
N THR A 13 -4.00 -9.99 -4.20
CA THR A 13 -3.83 -11.37 -3.73
C THR A 13 -4.08 -11.52 -2.22
N VAL A 14 -4.07 -12.76 -1.74
CA VAL A 14 -4.08 -13.05 -0.30
C VAL A 14 -2.77 -12.54 0.34
N ALA A 15 -1.62 -12.75 -0.30
CA ALA A 15 -0.34 -12.21 0.15
C ALA A 15 -0.38 -10.68 0.30
N ASP A 16 -0.94 -9.99 -0.69
CA ASP A 16 -1.12 -8.54 -0.68
C ASP A 16 -2.06 -8.06 0.43
N THR A 17 -3.12 -8.83 0.71
CA THR A 17 -4.09 -8.53 1.78
C THR A 17 -3.48 -8.72 3.16
N LEU A 18 -2.72 -9.81 3.37
CA LEU A 18 -2.00 -10.07 4.62
C LEU A 18 -0.92 -9.02 4.87
N ALA A 19 -0.19 -8.60 3.83
CA ALA A 19 0.80 -7.54 3.91
C ALA A 19 0.17 -6.19 4.34
N ASN A 20 -0.97 -5.83 3.73
CA ASN A 20 -1.73 -4.64 4.12
C ASN A 20 -2.17 -4.70 5.60
N GLY A 21 -2.66 -5.87 6.04
CA GLY A 21 -3.05 -6.11 7.43
C GLY A 21 -1.88 -5.96 8.39
N ALA A 22 -0.76 -6.66 8.13
CA ALA A 22 0.44 -6.60 8.94
C ALA A 22 0.95 -5.16 9.10
N PHE A 23 1.04 -4.42 7.99
CA PHE A 23 1.47 -3.02 8.02
C PHE A 23 0.54 -2.14 8.84
N TYR A 24 -0.77 -2.25 8.64
CA TYR A 24 -1.76 -1.47 9.39
C TYR A 24 -1.72 -1.78 10.89
N TYR A 25 -1.82 -3.05 11.28
CA TYR A 25 -1.87 -3.44 12.69
C TYR A 25 -0.55 -3.15 13.39
N GLY A 26 0.59 -3.38 12.73
CA GLY A 26 1.89 -2.98 13.24
C GLY A 26 1.97 -1.48 13.49
N LEU A 27 1.58 -0.68 12.49
CA LEU A 27 1.64 0.77 12.61
C LEU A 27 0.69 1.29 13.70
N THR A 28 -0.54 0.81 13.75
CA THR A 28 -1.51 1.16 14.81
C THR A 28 -0.96 0.83 16.19
N ARG A 29 -0.43 -0.39 16.37
CA ARG A 29 0.15 -0.80 17.66
C ARG A 29 1.29 0.11 18.08
N ALA A 30 2.20 0.45 17.17
CA ALA A 30 3.32 1.32 17.46
C ALA A 30 2.89 2.76 17.76
N LEU A 31 1.93 3.31 17.01
CA LEU A 31 1.45 4.69 17.19
C LEU A 31 0.66 4.87 18.48
N MET A 32 -0.05 3.85 18.95
CA MET A 32 -0.77 3.89 20.23
C MET A 32 0.16 3.98 21.44
N GLU A 33 1.42 3.58 21.29
CA GLU A 33 2.42 3.54 22.35
C GLU A 33 3.44 4.68 22.24
N GLU A 34 3.29 5.61 21.29
CA GLU A 34 4.20 6.77 21.20
C GLU A 34 3.95 7.74 22.36
N ASP A 35 5.01 8.09 23.10
CA ASP A 35 4.98 9.07 24.21
C ASP A 35 4.36 10.40 23.79
N ARG A 36 4.62 10.83 22.55
CA ARG A 36 4.02 12.01 21.95
C ARG A 36 3.21 11.63 20.70
N PRO A 37 1.91 11.36 20.86
CA PRO A 37 1.08 10.85 19.78
C PRO A 37 1.02 11.76 18.55
N VAL A 38 0.83 11.17 17.38
CA VAL A 38 0.77 11.89 16.10
C VAL A 38 -0.33 12.98 16.08
N TRP A 39 -1.48 12.74 16.71
CA TRP A 39 -2.59 13.70 16.78
C TRP A 39 -2.27 14.95 17.62
N SER A 40 -1.23 14.91 18.46
CA SER A 40 -0.72 16.09 19.17
C SER A 40 0.28 16.92 18.34
N ARG A 41 0.68 16.40 17.17
CA ARG A 41 1.74 16.95 16.29
C ARG A 41 1.25 17.23 14.87
N MET A 42 0.08 16.73 14.51
CA MET A 42 -0.58 16.90 13.22
C MET A 42 -2.01 17.34 13.48
N SER A 43 -2.44 18.44 12.85
CA SER A 43 -3.84 18.86 12.90
C SER A 43 -4.71 17.88 12.12
N PHE A 44 -5.99 17.79 12.48
CA PHE A 44 -6.94 16.98 11.72
C PHE A 44 -7.06 17.44 10.25
N SER A 45 -7.01 18.76 10.00
CA SER A 45 -7.01 19.30 8.64
C SER A 45 -5.84 18.79 7.81
N ALA A 46 -4.62 18.73 8.37
CA ALA A 46 -3.47 18.18 7.66
C ALA A 46 -3.63 16.67 7.37
N ALA A 47 -4.25 15.92 8.29
CA ALA A 47 -4.57 14.51 8.06
C ALA A 47 -5.65 14.33 6.96
N GLU A 48 -6.66 15.20 6.92
CA GLU A 48 -7.69 15.21 5.88
C GLU A 48 -7.10 15.56 4.51
N ASP A 49 -6.22 16.56 4.44
CA ASP A 49 -5.53 16.95 3.21
C ASP A 49 -4.64 15.81 2.70
N ASN A 50 -3.93 15.12 3.59
CA ASN A 50 -3.19 13.91 3.26
C ASN A 50 -4.09 12.83 2.66
N LEU A 51 -5.26 12.57 3.26
CA LEU A 51 -6.20 11.56 2.77
C LEU A 51 -6.69 11.91 1.36
N ARG A 52 -7.09 13.16 1.13
CA ARG A 52 -7.54 13.63 -0.20
C ARG A 52 -6.43 13.56 -1.24
N THR A 53 -5.21 13.91 -0.85
CA THR A 53 -4.02 13.86 -1.72
C THR A 53 -3.67 12.42 -2.08
N ALA A 54 -3.65 11.51 -1.11
CA ALA A 54 -3.43 10.08 -1.32
C ALA A 54 -4.52 9.47 -2.22
N ALA A 55 -5.79 9.84 -2.05
CA ALA A 55 -6.88 9.34 -2.89
C ALA A 55 -6.76 9.79 -4.36
N ARG A 56 -6.17 10.97 -4.61
CA ARG A 56 -5.99 11.51 -5.96
C ARG A 56 -4.75 10.98 -6.67
N TYR A 57 -3.63 10.92 -5.96
CA TYR A 57 -2.32 10.64 -6.56
C TYR A 57 -1.77 9.24 -6.22
N GLY A 58 -2.45 8.49 -5.34
CA GLY A 58 -2.04 7.15 -4.98
C GLY A 58 -0.63 7.10 -4.39
N ILE A 59 0.19 6.20 -4.92
CA ILE A 59 1.57 5.98 -4.44
C ILE A 59 2.52 7.16 -4.75
N ASP A 60 2.17 8.00 -5.73
CA ASP A 60 2.92 9.19 -6.12
C ASP A 60 2.56 10.42 -5.28
N ALA A 61 1.66 10.28 -4.30
CA ALA A 61 1.25 11.37 -3.43
C ALA A 61 2.43 11.92 -2.62
N ARG A 62 2.42 13.23 -2.36
CA ARG A 62 3.26 13.86 -1.33
C ARG A 62 2.39 14.13 -0.12
N LEU A 63 2.84 13.69 1.06
CA LEU A 63 2.08 13.75 2.30
C LEU A 63 2.86 14.53 3.35
N TYR A 64 2.16 15.32 4.14
CA TYR A 64 2.73 15.95 5.32
C TYR A 64 2.93 14.91 6.44
N TRP A 65 4.07 14.93 7.11
CA TRP A 65 4.27 14.16 8.34
C TRP A 65 5.06 14.97 9.39
N PRO A 66 4.72 14.89 10.69
CA PRO A 66 5.37 15.73 11.70
C PRO A 66 6.86 15.38 11.83
N GLY A 67 7.71 16.39 11.70
CA GLY A 67 9.17 16.26 11.71
C GLY A 67 9.80 15.92 10.36
N MET A 68 9.00 15.63 9.32
CA MET A 68 9.49 15.43 7.94
C MET A 68 8.98 16.49 6.96
N GLY A 69 7.89 17.20 7.30
CA GLY A 69 7.25 18.12 6.36
C GLY A 69 6.54 17.34 5.25
N GLU A 70 6.44 17.92 4.06
CA GLU A 70 5.87 17.26 2.89
C GLU A 70 6.89 16.36 2.18
N VAL A 71 6.61 15.07 2.13
CA VAL A 71 7.51 14.03 1.63
C VAL A 71 6.75 13.04 0.74
N PRO A 72 7.37 12.41 -0.28
CA PRO A 72 6.71 11.36 -1.05
C PRO A 72 6.16 10.25 -0.16
N ALA A 73 4.99 9.70 -0.49
CA ALA A 73 4.32 8.67 0.29
C ALA A 73 5.19 7.41 0.41
N SER A 74 5.86 6.99 -0.68
CA SER A 74 6.82 5.88 -0.67
C SER A 74 7.98 6.13 0.29
N GLU A 75 8.55 7.34 0.29
CA GLU A 75 9.63 7.72 1.20
C GLU A 75 9.17 7.75 2.66
N LEU A 76 7.97 8.31 2.94
CA LEU A 76 7.38 8.30 4.26
C LEU A 76 7.20 6.86 4.78
N VAL A 77 6.69 5.96 3.92
CA VAL A 77 6.50 4.55 4.27
C VAL A 77 7.85 3.90 4.56
N LEU A 78 8.82 3.98 3.65
CA LEU A 78 10.13 3.35 3.80
C LEU A 78 10.92 3.85 5.02
N ARG A 79 10.99 5.18 5.20
CA ARG A 79 11.87 5.77 6.22
C ARG A 79 11.25 5.88 7.59
N ARG A 80 9.91 5.90 7.69
CA ARG A 80 9.22 6.16 8.96
C ARG A 80 8.19 5.11 9.33
N LEU A 81 7.25 4.80 8.44
CA LEU A 81 6.09 3.98 8.81
C LEU A 81 6.40 2.49 8.84
N LEU A 82 7.23 1.97 7.94
CA LEU A 82 7.67 0.57 7.95
C LEU A 82 8.44 0.22 9.22
N PRO A 83 9.48 0.99 9.64
CA PRO A 83 10.15 0.76 10.92
C PRO A 83 9.20 0.81 12.13
N LEU A 84 8.17 1.65 12.09
CA LEU A 84 7.11 1.67 13.11
C LEU A 84 6.28 0.38 13.07
N ALA A 85 5.87 -0.07 11.89
CA ALA A 85 5.10 -1.29 11.73
C ALA A 85 5.87 -2.53 12.21
N HIS A 86 7.18 -2.64 11.91
CA HIS A 86 8.02 -3.72 12.41
C HIS A 86 7.99 -3.78 13.95
N ARG A 87 8.25 -2.64 14.61
CA ARG A 87 8.25 -2.54 16.08
C ARG A 87 6.89 -2.86 16.70
N GLY A 88 5.79 -2.43 16.07
CA GLY A 88 4.46 -2.72 16.58
C GLY A 88 4.09 -4.21 16.48
N LEU A 89 4.47 -4.89 15.40
CA LEU A 89 4.26 -6.33 15.26
C LEU A 89 5.16 -7.13 16.21
N GLU A 90 6.42 -6.73 16.36
CA GLU A 90 7.35 -7.32 17.33
C GLU A 90 6.79 -7.31 18.75
N ARG A 91 6.31 -6.13 19.19
CA ARG A 91 5.69 -5.97 20.51
C ARG A 91 4.36 -6.69 20.65
N SER A 92 3.76 -7.11 19.55
CA SER A 92 2.57 -7.97 19.55
C SER A 92 2.93 -9.46 19.58
N GLY A 93 4.21 -9.80 19.63
CA GLY A 93 4.71 -11.19 19.68
C GLY A 93 4.77 -11.88 18.33
N MET A 94 4.78 -11.14 17.22
CA MET A 94 4.91 -11.71 15.89
C MET A 94 6.38 -11.95 15.54
N ASP A 95 6.74 -13.21 15.27
CA ASP A 95 8.09 -13.60 14.90
C ASP A 95 8.52 -12.98 13.56
N ASP A 96 9.82 -12.71 13.45
CA ASP A 96 10.47 -12.16 12.24
C ASP A 96 10.16 -13.00 10.99
N ALA A 97 10.13 -14.33 11.12
CA ALA A 97 9.84 -15.25 10.02
C ALA A 97 8.48 -15.01 9.34
N TRP A 98 7.50 -14.44 10.07
CA TRP A 98 6.20 -14.06 9.52
C TRP A 98 6.12 -12.58 9.16
N ARG A 99 6.76 -11.74 9.96
CA ARG A 99 6.72 -10.28 9.80
C ARG A 99 7.51 -9.79 8.58
N GLU A 100 8.74 -10.27 8.42
CA GLU A 100 9.67 -9.80 7.37
C GLU A 100 9.11 -10.03 5.96
N PRO A 101 8.57 -11.22 5.60
CA PRO A 101 8.01 -11.41 4.27
C PRO A 101 6.81 -10.50 3.98
N LEU A 102 5.94 -10.29 4.98
CA LEU A 102 4.73 -9.47 4.81
C LEU A 102 5.07 -7.98 4.67
N LEU A 103 5.95 -7.45 5.52
CA LEU A 103 6.37 -6.05 5.43
C LEU A 103 7.31 -5.80 4.23
N GLY A 104 8.07 -6.82 3.82
CA GLY A 104 8.85 -6.81 2.57
C GLY A 104 7.98 -6.60 1.33
N VAL A 105 6.75 -7.10 1.29
CA VAL A 105 5.81 -6.79 0.19
C VAL A 105 5.49 -5.29 0.12
N ILE A 106 5.28 -4.64 1.28
CA ILE A 106 5.00 -3.21 1.32
C ILE A 106 6.23 -2.40 0.93
N GLU A 107 7.41 -2.79 1.40
CA GLU A 107 8.69 -2.20 0.98
C GLU A 107 8.84 -2.26 -0.54
N GLN A 108 8.71 -3.45 -1.14
CA GLN A 108 8.91 -3.62 -2.57
C GLN A 108 7.89 -2.86 -3.42
N ARG A 109 6.64 -2.69 -2.96
CA ARG A 109 5.68 -1.80 -3.63
C ARG A 109 6.13 -0.34 -3.61
N CYS A 110 6.72 0.12 -2.50
CA CYS A 110 7.26 1.48 -2.41
C CYS A 110 8.53 1.66 -3.25
N VAL A 111 9.40 0.65 -3.33
CA VAL A 111 10.63 0.68 -4.14
C VAL A 111 10.31 0.66 -5.63
N THR A 112 9.38 -0.20 -6.05
CA THR A 112 9.00 -0.35 -7.47
C THR A 112 7.98 0.68 -7.94
N GLY A 113 7.30 1.36 -7.01
CA GLY A 113 6.14 2.20 -7.33
C GLY A 113 4.90 1.41 -7.79
N ARG A 114 4.91 0.07 -7.71
CA ARG A 114 3.85 -0.78 -8.27
C ARG A 114 2.90 -1.27 -7.19
N ASN A 115 1.64 -0.88 -7.31
CA ASN A 115 0.51 -1.45 -6.57
C ASN A 115 -0.57 -1.94 -7.55
N GLY A 116 -1.68 -2.50 -7.04
CA GLY A 116 -2.74 -3.03 -7.89
C GLY A 116 -3.37 -2.03 -8.85
N ALA A 117 -3.51 -0.76 -8.46
CA ALA A 117 -4.06 0.28 -9.33
C ALA A 117 -3.07 0.69 -10.43
N VAL A 118 -1.78 0.81 -10.06
CA VAL A 118 -0.70 1.10 -11.02
C VAL A 118 -0.58 -0.04 -12.04
N TRP A 119 -0.53 -1.29 -11.59
CA TRP A 119 -0.44 -2.44 -12.49
C TRP A 119 -1.63 -2.53 -13.46
N GLN A 120 -2.87 -2.34 -12.98
CA GLN A 120 -4.06 -2.37 -13.86
C GLN A 120 -3.99 -1.27 -14.93
N LYS A 121 -3.53 -0.07 -14.57
CA LYS A 121 -3.36 1.05 -15.50
C LYS A 121 -2.27 0.74 -16.54
N GLU A 122 -1.12 0.24 -16.09
CA GLU A 122 0.01 -0.13 -16.97
C GLU A 122 -0.38 -1.23 -17.95
N MET A 123 -0.99 -2.31 -17.45
CA MET A 123 -1.44 -3.44 -18.25
C MET A 123 -2.52 -3.04 -19.27
N PHE A 124 -3.48 -2.19 -18.86
CA PHE A 124 -4.49 -1.67 -19.78
C PHE A 124 -3.84 -0.94 -20.97
N HIS A 125 -2.92 0.00 -20.69
CA HIS A 125 -2.26 0.76 -21.76
C HIS A 125 -1.32 -0.11 -22.61
N HIS A 126 -0.67 -1.10 -22.02
CA HIS A 126 0.13 -2.08 -22.76
C HIS A 126 -0.73 -2.87 -23.76
N ILE A 127 -1.88 -3.39 -23.34
CA ILE A 127 -2.79 -4.15 -24.20
C ILE A 127 -3.40 -3.26 -25.30
N GLU A 128 -3.84 -2.06 -24.93
CA GLU A 128 -4.42 -1.09 -25.86
C GLU A 128 -3.40 -0.71 -26.96
N GLY A 129 -2.14 -0.49 -26.59
CA GLY A 129 -1.07 -0.14 -27.53
C GLY A 129 -0.53 -1.30 -28.37
N SER A 130 -0.38 -2.50 -27.79
CA SER A 130 0.22 -3.65 -28.49
C SER A 130 -0.75 -4.35 -29.45
N ALA A 131 -2.01 -4.52 -29.03
CA ALA A 131 -2.99 -5.32 -29.76
C ALA A 131 -3.89 -4.49 -30.67
N HIS A 132 -3.75 -3.15 -30.68
CA HIS A 132 -4.60 -2.22 -31.43
C HIS A 132 -6.10 -2.49 -31.24
N CYS A 133 -6.49 -2.95 -30.04
CA CYS A 133 -7.86 -3.29 -29.73
C CYS A 133 -8.58 -2.10 -29.10
N GLY A 134 -9.90 -2.03 -29.28
CA GLY A 134 -10.71 -1.00 -28.63
C GLY A 134 -10.67 -1.10 -27.10
N ARG A 135 -10.92 0.04 -26.43
CA ARG A 135 -10.88 0.19 -24.96
C ARG A 135 -11.60 -0.93 -24.19
N HIS A 136 -12.79 -1.35 -24.63
CA HIS A 136 -13.55 -2.40 -23.97
C HIS A 136 -12.84 -3.75 -23.98
N GLU A 137 -12.19 -4.09 -25.09
CA GLU A 137 -11.45 -5.34 -25.22
C GLU A 137 -10.16 -5.31 -24.38
N ALA A 138 -9.48 -4.15 -24.33
CA ALA A 138 -8.32 -3.97 -23.47
C ALA A 138 -8.68 -4.15 -21.98
N LEU A 139 -9.80 -3.57 -21.53
CA LEU A 139 -10.31 -3.75 -20.15
C LEU A 139 -10.66 -5.22 -19.86
N ARG A 140 -11.34 -5.90 -20.79
CA ARG A 140 -11.69 -7.32 -20.65
C ARG A 140 -10.45 -8.19 -20.49
N ARG A 141 -9.44 -7.98 -21.35
CA ARG A 141 -8.18 -8.73 -21.31
C ARG A 141 -7.36 -8.44 -20.06
N MET A 142 -7.24 -7.17 -19.67
CA MET A 142 -6.57 -6.79 -18.42
C MET A 142 -7.24 -7.46 -17.21
N THR A 143 -8.57 -7.46 -17.16
CA THR A 143 -9.33 -8.10 -16.07
C THR A 143 -9.09 -9.62 -16.04
N GLY A 144 -9.05 -10.28 -17.21
CA GLY A 144 -8.72 -11.70 -17.30
C GLY A 144 -7.34 -12.01 -16.73
N GLN A 145 -6.31 -11.27 -17.16
CA GLN A 145 -4.96 -11.46 -16.65
C GLN A 145 -4.84 -11.13 -15.16
N TYR A 146 -5.56 -10.11 -14.68
CA TYR A 146 -5.62 -9.78 -13.26
C TYR A 146 -6.14 -10.96 -12.42
N ILE A 147 -7.17 -11.64 -12.91
CA ILE A 147 -7.73 -12.84 -12.25
C ILE A 147 -6.69 -13.97 -12.25
N ASP A 148 -6.03 -14.22 -13.38
CA ASP A 148 -5.01 -15.26 -13.48
C ASP A 148 -3.87 -15.02 -12.48
N TYR A 149 -3.33 -13.79 -12.43
CA TYR A 149 -2.27 -13.44 -11.49
C TYR A 149 -2.75 -13.44 -10.03
N MET A 150 -3.99 -13.05 -9.77
CA MET A 150 -4.59 -13.11 -8.42
C MET A 150 -4.54 -14.54 -7.86
N HIS A 151 -4.82 -15.54 -8.71
CA HIS A 151 -4.77 -16.95 -8.31
C HIS A 151 -3.36 -17.50 -8.09
N LEU A 152 -2.32 -16.89 -8.66
CA LEU A 152 -0.93 -17.28 -8.37
C LEU A 152 -0.48 -16.89 -6.95
N ASN A 153 -1.22 -16.00 -6.30
CA ASN A 153 -0.91 -15.47 -4.97
C ASN A 153 0.49 -14.83 -4.83
N ALA A 154 1.11 -14.47 -5.95
CA ALA A 154 2.33 -13.69 -5.98
C ALA A 154 1.99 -12.21 -5.70
N PRO A 155 2.76 -11.47 -4.90
CA PRO A 155 2.48 -10.06 -4.64
C PRO A 155 2.47 -9.22 -5.91
N VAL A 156 1.53 -8.26 -6.02
CA VAL A 156 1.32 -7.50 -7.27
C VAL A 156 2.54 -6.73 -7.79
N HIS A 157 3.50 -6.38 -6.92
CA HIS A 157 4.73 -5.70 -7.35
C HIS A 157 5.61 -6.60 -8.24
N THR A 158 5.41 -7.92 -8.24
CA THR A 158 6.17 -8.89 -9.05
C THR A 158 5.50 -9.20 -10.38
N TRP A 159 4.30 -8.69 -10.65
CA TRP A 159 3.55 -9.05 -11.85
C TRP A 159 4.12 -8.35 -13.08
N PRO A 160 4.28 -9.06 -14.21
CA PRO A 160 4.77 -8.48 -15.46
C PRO A 160 3.69 -7.62 -16.12
N VAL A 161 4.11 -6.77 -17.05
CA VAL A 161 3.24 -5.94 -17.90
C VAL A 161 3.47 -6.23 -19.39
N ASP A 162 4.58 -6.90 -19.70
CA ASP A 162 5.07 -7.24 -21.04
C ASP A 162 4.60 -8.61 -21.57
#